data_AF-F7RMT5-F1
#
_entry.id   AF-F7RMT5-F1
#
_cell.length_a   1.000
_cell.length_b   1.000
_cell.length_c   1.000
_cell.angle_alpha   90.00
_cell.angle_beta   90.00
_cell.angle_gamma   90.00
#
_symmetry.space_group_name_H-M   'P 1'
#
loop_
_entity.id
_entity.type
_entity.pdbx_description
1 polymer ?
#
loop_
_entity_poly.entity_id
_entity_poly.type
_entity_poly.pdbx_seq_one_letter_code
_entity_poly.pdbx_strand_id
1 'polypeptide(L)'
;MTILNIIFPLLFMVSLGYGLTRFGFFNREQIGGVSKFTFYVSIPAFLFLNMLAAPLKQSLDVSVLLSFYLPVLVLFTLSYRVNRHLGPPAQRGRQASSVFALGCSYSNTVLVGLPVIIAALGQAMIGQVFMIITFHSALLFALTFF
;
A
#
# COMPACT_ATOMS: atom_id res chain seq x y z
N MET A 1 -3.58 7.60 -22.69
CA MET A 1 -4.53 7.06 -21.69
C MET A 1 -4.80 8.15 -20.67
N THR A 2 -6.06 8.49 -20.42
CA THR A 2 -6.41 9.44 -19.35
C THR A 2 -6.21 8.74 -18.01
N ILE A 3 -5.56 9.42 -17.05
CA ILE A 3 -5.32 8.92 -15.68
C ILE A 3 -6.61 8.41 -15.04
N LEU A 4 -7.73 9.06 -15.37
CA LEU A 4 -9.06 8.71 -14.91
C LEU A 4 -9.43 7.26 -15.27
N ASN A 5 -9.06 6.75 -16.45
CA ASN A 5 -9.36 5.37 -16.86
C ASN A 5 -8.62 4.32 -16.02
N ILE A 6 -7.44 4.65 -15.51
CA ILE A 6 -6.62 3.75 -14.68
C ILE A 6 -7.20 3.65 -13.27
N ILE A 7 -7.66 4.77 -12.71
CA ILE A 7 -8.10 4.87 -11.31
C ILE A 7 -9.61 4.57 -11.18
N PHE A 8 -10.39 4.77 -12.24
CA PHE A 8 -11.84 4.59 -12.25
C PHE A 8 -12.30 3.22 -11.72
N PRO A 9 -11.73 2.07 -12.13
CA PRO A 9 -12.17 0.77 -11.62
C PRO A 9 -12.07 0.67 -10.09
N LEU A 10 -11.00 1.23 -9.52
CA LEU A 10 -10.79 1.24 -8.08
C LEU A 10 -11.81 2.14 -7.37
N LEU A 11 -11.99 3.37 -7.87
CA LEU A 11 -12.96 4.32 -7.31
C LEU A 11 -14.40 3.80 -7.41
N PHE A 12 -14.73 3.18 -8.55
CA PHE A 12 -16.02 2.56 -8.78
C PHE A 12 -16.27 1.43 -7.78
N MET A 13 -15.32 0.51 -7.59
CA MET A 13 -15.48 -0.60 -6.67
C MET A 13 -15.65 -0.15 -5.22
N VAL A 14 -14.89 0.86 -4.77
CA VAL A 14 -15.03 1.43 -3.42
C VAL A 14 -16.38 2.12 -3.26
N SER A 15 -16.80 2.92 -4.24
CA SER A 15 -18.08 3.66 -4.19
C SER A 15 -19.27 2.71 -4.23
N LEU A 16 -19.19 1.64 -5.01
CA LEU A 16 -20.20 0.60 -5.10
C LEU A 16 -20.31 -0.16 -3.78
N GLY A 17 -19.18 -0.57 -3.18
CA GLY A 17 -19.18 -1.20 -1.86
C GLY A 17 -19.82 -0.32 -0.79
N TYR A 18 -19.45 0.96 -0.74
CA TYR A 18 -20.05 1.93 0.16
C TYR A 18 -21.57 2.07 -0.06
N GLY A 19 -22.00 2.20 -1.33
CA GLY A 19 -23.41 2.30 -1.70
C GLY A 19 -24.22 1.08 -1.25
N LEU A 20 -23.74 -0.13 -1.54
CA LEU A 20 -24.40 -1.38 -1.16
C LEU A 20 -24.55 -1.51 0.36
N THR A 21 -23.52 -1.14 1.13
CA THR A 21 -23.62 -1.10 2.60
C THR A 21 -24.59 -0.02 3.06
N ARG A 22 -24.59 1.17 2.44
CA ARG A 22 -25.46 2.29 2.80
C ARG A 22 -26.94 1.99 2.56
N PHE A 23 -27.27 1.20 1.54
CA PHE A 23 -28.62 0.73 1.21
C PHE A 23 -29.04 -0.52 1.99
N GLY A 24 -28.20 -1.03 2.90
CA GLY A 24 -28.53 -2.18 3.75
C GLY A 24 -28.45 -3.54 3.05
N PHE A 25 -27.87 -3.62 1.86
CA PHE A 25 -27.65 -4.90 1.16
C PHE A 25 -26.64 -5.79 1.90
N PHE A 26 -25.64 -5.16 2.53
CA PHE A 26 -24.66 -5.83 3.39
C PHE A 26 -24.80 -5.39 4.85
N ASN A 27 -24.92 -6.36 5.75
CA ASN A 27 -24.83 -6.16 7.19
C ASN A 27 -23.39 -6.35 7.70
N ARG A 28 -23.15 -6.01 8.97
CA ARG A 28 -21.80 -6.05 9.58
C ARG A 28 -21.20 -7.45 9.62
N GLU A 29 -22.02 -8.48 9.80
CA GLU A 29 -21.58 -9.87 9.86
C GLU A 29 -21.15 -10.37 8.48
N GLN A 30 -21.93 -10.07 7.43
CA GLN A 30 -21.60 -10.38 6.04
C GLN A 30 -20.30 -9.69 5.61
N ILE A 31 -20.13 -8.40 5.93
CA ILE A 31 -18.90 -7.65 5.66
C ILE A 31 -17.72 -8.29 6.40
N GLY A 32 -17.92 -8.71 7.65
CA GLY A 32 -16.92 -9.43 8.44
C GLY A 32 -16.50 -10.75 7.79
N GLY A 33 -17.47 -11.53 7.30
CA GLY A 33 -17.23 -12.79 6.59
C GLY A 33 -16.42 -12.58 5.31
N VAL A 34 -16.83 -11.64 4.46
CA VAL A 34 -16.12 -11.28 3.23
C VAL A 34 -14.70 -10.78 3.55
N SER A 35 -14.55 -9.88 4.52
CA SER A 35 -13.24 -9.36 4.92
C SER A 35 -12.31 -10.48 5.39
N LYS A 36 -12.81 -11.40 6.22
CA LYS A 36 -12.02 -12.54 6.70
C LYS A 36 -11.55 -13.41 5.54
N PHE A 37 -12.43 -13.74 4.60
CA PHE A 37 -12.05 -14.50 3.40
C PHE A 37 -11.00 -13.74 2.56
N THR A 38 -11.22 -12.46 2.30
CA THR A 38 -10.33 -11.64 1.48
C THR A 38 -8.93 -11.52 2.10
N PHE A 39 -8.83 -11.18 3.38
CA PHE A 39 -7.54 -10.94 4.03
C PHE A 39 -6.78 -12.21 4.39
N TYR A 40 -7.47 -13.31 4.74
CA TYR A 40 -6.80 -14.55 5.16
C TYR A 40 -6.64 -15.58 4.04
N VAL A 41 -7.44 -15.51 2.98
CA VAL A 41 -7.41 -16.50 1.88
C VAL A 41 -7.06 -15.84 0.56
N SER A 42 -7.86 -14.87 0.10
CA SER A 42 -7.73 -14.33 -1.26
C SER A 42 -6.42 -13.57 -1.48
N ILE A 43 -6.08 -12.62 -0.59
CA ILE A 43 -4.86 -11.82 -0.71
C ILE A 43 -3.62 -12.72 -0.61
N PRO A 44 -3.47 -13.59 0.41
CA PRO A 44 -2.32 -14.49 0.48
C PRO A 44 -2.18 -15.39 -0.74
N ALA A 45 -3.28 -16.00 -1.21
CA ALA A 45 -3.25 -16.84 -2.41
C ALA A 45 -2.87 -16.04 -3.66
N PHE A 46 -3.42 -14.85 -3.83
CA PHE A 46 -3.08 -13.95 -4.94
C PHE A 46 -1.60 -13.57 -4.91
N LEU A 47 -1.07 -13.17 -3.76
CA LEU A 47 0.35 -12.81 -3.63
C LEU A 47 1.25 -14.02 -3.93
N PHE A 48 0.91 -15.20 -3.41
CA PHE A 48 1.67 -16.42 -3.63
C PHE A 48 1.70 -16.84 -5.11
N LEU A 49 0.53 -16.88 -5.77
CA LEU A 49 0.43 -17.26 -7.19
C LEU A 49 1.21 -16.30 -8.10
N ASN A 50 1.10 -15.00 -7.86
CA ASN A 50 1.83 -14.02 -8.65
C ASN A 50 3.34 -14.05 -8.36
N MET A 51 3.75 -14.30 -7.12
CA MET A 51 5.17 -14.45 -6.77
C MET A 51 5.78 -15.70 -7.41
N LEU A 52 5.03 -16.80 -7.49
CA LEU A 52 5.44 -18.02 -8.21
C LEU A 52 5.58 -17.79 -9.72
N ALA A 53 4.70 -17.00 -10.32
CA ALA A 53 4.73 -16.71 -11.75
C ALA A 53 5.77 -15.64 -12.15
N ALA A 54 6.25 -14.84 -11.19
CA ALA A 54 7.15 -13.73 -11.46
C ALA A 54 8.60 -14.19 -11.72
N PRO A 55 9.30 -13.67 -12.75
CA PRO A 55 10.71 -13.91 -12.98
C PRO A 55 11.58 -13.09 -12.02
N LEU A 56 11.58 -13.45 -10.72
CA LEU A 56 12.17 -12.67 -9.63
C LEU A 56 13.66 -12.34 -9.84
N LYS A 57 14.44 -13.28 -10.43
CA LYS A 57 15.87 -13.06 -10.74
C LYS A 57 16.13 -11.90 -11.68
N GLN A 58 15.18 -11.59 -12.57
CA GLN A 58 15.28 -10.49 -13.55
C GLN A 58 14.47 -9.27 -13.12
N SER A 59 13.71 -9.39 -12.02
CA SER A 59 12.81 -8.34 -11.53
C SER A 59 13.46 -7.40 -10.51
N LEU A 60 14.71 -7.63 -10.12
CA LEU A 60 15.44 -6.72 -9.25
C LEU A 60 16.05 -5.59 -10.09
N ASP A 61 15.30 -4.50 -10.23
CA ASP A 61 15.76 -3.26 -10.84
C ASP A 61 15.96 -2.19 -9.77
N VAL A 62 17.23 -1.84 -9.53
CA VAL A 62 17.62 -0.82 -8.53
C VAL A 62 17.02 0.55 -8.89
N SER A 63 16.90 0.87 -10.18
CA SER A 63 16.31 2.13 -10.63
C SER A 63 14.85 2.25 -10.21
N VAL A 64 14.08 1.16 -10.33
CA VAL A 64 12.66 1.10 -9.94
C VAL A 64 12.52 1.15 -8.43
N LEU A 65 13.36 0.44 -7.69
CA LEU A 65 13.39 0.50 -6.23
C LEU A 65 13.69 1.93 -5.75
N LEU A 66 14.72 2.58 -6.30
CA LEU A 66 15.06 3.96 -5.92
C LEU A 66 13.94 4.94 -6.28
N SER A 67 13.34 4.79 -7.46
CA SER A 67 12.22 5.65 -7.90
C SER A 67 11.02 5.54 -6.97
N PHE A 68 10.80 4.38 -6.34
CA PHE A 68 9.74 4.19 -5.36
C PHE A 68 10.15 4.65 -3.95
N TYR A 69 11.33 4.25 -3.47
CA TYR A 69 11.73 4.48 -2.08
C TYR A 69 12.25 5.87 -1.80
N LEU A 70 12.83 6.59 -2.78
CA LEU A 70 13.29 7.96 -2.54
C LEU A 70 12.13 8.88 -2.12
N PRO A 71 10.99 8.94 -2.83
CA PRO A 71 9.83 9.70 -2.37
C PRO A 71 9.31 9.24 -1.00
N VAL A 72 9.27 7.92 -0.75
CA VAL A 72 8.81 7.35 0.53
C VAL A 72 9.70 7.80 1.69
N LEU A 73 11.02 7.77 1.52
CA LEU A 73 11.98 8.23 2.54
C LEU A 73 11.89 9.74 2.76
N VAL A 74 11.73 10.52 1.68
CA VAL A 74 11.51 11.97 1.79
C VAL A 74 10.23 12.26 2.57
N LEU A 75 9.12 11.59 2.26
CA LEU A 75 7.86 11.76 2.97
C LEU A 75 7.94 11.31 4.43
N PHE A 76 8.62 10.20 4.72
CA PHE A 76 8.85 9.73 6.09
C PHE A 76 9.64 10.78 6.89
N THR A 77 10.78 11.23 6.37
CA THR A 77 11.63 12.20 7.06
C THR A 77 10.96 13.56 7.23
N LEU A 78 10.20 14.02 6.22
CA LEU A 78 9.43 15.26 6.30
C LEU A 78 8.33 15.15 7.34
N SER A 79 7.53 14.09 7.31
CA SER A 79 6.43 13.86 8.26
C SER A 79 6.94 13.72 9.69
N TYR A 80 8.09 13.04 9.87
CA TYR A 80 8.77 12.95 11.15
C TYR A 80 9.15 14.33 11.69
N ARG A 81 9.81 15.16 10.87
CA ARG A 81 10.22 16.51 11.27
C ARG A 81 9.02 17.41 11.55
N VAL A 82 7.98 17.32 10.71
CA VAL A 82 6.73 18.06 10.90
C VAL A 82 6.12 17.71 12.26
N ASN A 83 5.96 16.43 12.61
CA ASN A 83 5.41 16.07 13.91
C ASN A 83 6.35 16.46 15.07
N ARG A 84 7.66 16.31 14.89
CA ARG A 84 8.66 16.65 15.90
C ARG A 84 8.67 18.15 16.26
N HIS A 85 8.45 19.02 15.28
CA HIS A 85 8.52 20.47 15.47
C HIS A 85 7.15 21.15 15.63
N LEU A 86 6.15 20.70 14.90
CA LEU A 86 4.82 21.33 14.84
C LEU A 86 3.73 20.52 15.55
N GLY A 87 3.98 19.23 15.86
CA GLY A 87 2.99 18.37 16.52
C GLY A 87 2.64 18.83 17.94
N PRO A 88 1.58 18.29 18.55
CA PRO A 88 1.23 18.57 19.95
C PRO A 88 2.39 18.22 20.90
N PRO A 89 2.67 19.00 21.97
CA PRO A 89 3.79 18.74 22.87
C PRO A 89 3.85 17.30 23.41
N ALA A 90 2.70 16.71 23.70
CA ALA A 90 2.56 15.32 24.16
C ALA A 90 2.94 14.26 23.10
N GLN A 91 2.96 14.62 21.81
CA GLN A 91 3.21 13.72 20.68
C GLN A 91 4.51 14.02 19.94
N ARG A 92 5.34 14.95 20.44
CA ARG A 92 6.65 15.29 19.85
C ARG A 92 7.74 14.28 20.16
N GLY A 93 7.49 13.27 21.01
CA GLY A 93 8.47 12.24 21.34
C GLY A 93 9.06 11.57 20.09
N ARG A 94 10.28 11.03 20.19
CA ARG A 94 10.93 10.33 19.07
C ARG A 94 10.05 9.21 18.54
N GLN A 95 9.58 8.33 19.43
CA GLN A 95 8.70 7.21 19.09
C GLN A 95 7.38 7.67 18.46
N ALA A 96 6.71 8.66 19.07
CA ALA A 96 5.46 9.19 18.55
C ALA A 96 5.63 9.81 17.14
N SER A 97 6.74 10.49 16.89
CA SER A 97 7.06 11.06 15.58
C SER A 97 7.41 10.00 14.53
N SER A 98 8.09 8.92 14.92
CA SER A 98 8.36 7.78 14.04
C SER A 98 7.07 7.06 13.65
N VAL A 99 6.16 6.83 14.60
CA VAL A 99 4.85 6.20 14.33
C VAL A 99 3.99 7.10 13.44
N PHE A 100 4.01 8.41 13.66
CA PHE A 100 3.32 9.37 12.79
C PHE A 100 3.88 9.33 11.36
N ALA A 101 5.20 9.36 11.21
CA ALA A 101 5.88 9.29 9.92
C ALA A 101 5.59 7.97 9.18
N LEU A 102 5.54 6.85 9.91
CA LEU A 102 5.10 5.57 9.38
C LEU A 102 3.67 5.68 8.82
N GLY A 103 2.72 6.22 9.60
CA GLY A 103 1.34 6.41 9.14
C GLY A 103 1.20 7.27 7.88
N CYS A 104 2.04 8.29 7.71
CA CYS A 104 2.02 9.15 6.53
C CYS A 104 2.67 8.51 5.28
N SER A 105 3.58 7.56 5.45
CA SER A 105 4.39 7.01 4.36
C SER A 105 4.06 5.55 4.00
N TYR A 106 3.35 4.84 4.88
CA TYR A 106 2.97 3.45 4.67
C TYR A 106 1.80 3.35 3.69
N SER A 107 2.13 3.12 2.42
CA SER A 107 1.17 3.07 1.32
C SER A 107 0.45 1.73 1.22
N ASN A 108 -0.79 1.75 0.69
CA ASN A 108 -1.51 0.53 0.37
C ASN A 108 -1.07 -0.04 -1.00
N THR A 109 0.13 -0.63 -1.02
CA THR A 109 0.77 -1.11 -2.26
C THR A 109 0.06 -2.35 -2.84
N VAL A 110 -0.57 -3.18 -2.00
CA VAL A 110 -1.21 -4.43 -2.45
C VAL A 110 -2.61 -4.19 -3.01
N LEU A 111 -3.49 -3.51 -2.27
CA LEU A 111 -4.90 -3.36 -2.69
C LEU A 111 -5.09 -2.21 -3.68
N VAL A 112 -4.28 -1.15 -3.56
CA VAL A 112 -4.40 0.04 -4.42
C VAL A 112 -3.25 0.12 -5.41
N GLY A 113 -2.01 -0.04 -4.94
CA GLY A 113 -0.82 0.10 -5.78
C GLY A 113 -0.77 -0.89 -6.94
N LEU A 114 -0.94 -2.18 -6.68
CA LEU A 114 -0.88 -3.23 -7.72
C LEU A 114 -1.89 -3.03 -8.84
N PRO A 115 -3.20 -2.86 -8.59
CA PRO A 115 -4.16 -2.61 -9.68
C PRO A 115 -3.82 -1.37 -10.51
N VAL A 116 -3.38 -0.29 -9.86
CA VAL A 116 -3.01 0.96 -10.54
C VAL A 116 -1.77 0.75 -11.42
N ILE A 117 -0.74 0.08 -10.91
CA ILE A 117 0.50 -0.17 -11.66
C ILE A 117 0.24 -1.13 -12.82
N ILE A 118 -0.54 -2.18 -12.62
CA ILE A 118 -0.90 -3.13 -13.70
C ILE A 118 -1.70 -2.41 -14.79
N ALA A 119 -2.65 -1.57 -14.41
CA ALA A 119 -3.45 -0.80 -15.37
C ALA A 119 -2.64 0.28 -16.10
N ALA A 120 -1.63 0.88 -15.45
CA ALA A 120 -0.81 1.94 -16.04
C ALA A 120 0.37 1.42 -16.87
N LEU A 121 1.06 0.39 -16.38
CA LEU A 121 2.36 -0.08 -16.90
C LEU A 121 2.32 -1.53 -17.41
N GLY A 122 1.20 -2.23 -17.25
CA GLY A 122 1.01 -3.61 -17.71
C GLY A 122 1.53 -4.68 -16.75
N GLN A 123 1.28 -5.94 -17.11
CA GLN A 123 1.63 -7.08 -16.27
C GLN A 123 3.14 -7.35 -16.15
N ALA A 124 3.96 -6.81 -17.06
CA ALA A 124 5.42 -6.96 -17.01
C ALA A 124 6.04 -6.39 -15.73
N MET A 125 5.40 -5.38 -15.12
CA MET A 125 5.89 -4.72 -13.92
C MET A 125 5.57 -5.48 -12.62
N ILE A 126 4.73 -6.53 -12.69
CA ILE A 126 4.25 -7.25 -11.51
C ILE A 126 5.43 -7.74 -10.66
N GLY A 127 6.43 -8.38 -11.26
CA GLY A 127 7.60 -8.89 -10.55
C GLY A 127 8.36 -7.80 -9.78
N GLN A 128 8.52 -6.61 -10.36
CA GLN A 128 9.18 -5.48 -9.71
C GLN A 128 8.34 -4.91 -8.55
N VAL A 129 7.02 -4.85 -8.69
CA VAL A 129 6.12 -4.41 -7.62
C VAL A 129 6.13 -5.40 -6.45
N PHE A 130 6.23 -6.69 -6.71
CA PHE A 130 6.38 -7.70 -5.65
C PHE A 130 7.68 -7.53 -4.86
N MET A 131 8.77 -7.17 -5.52
CA MET A 131 10.04 -6.82 -4.85
C MET A 131 9.84 -5.60 -3.94
N ILE A 132 9.17 -4.55 -4.43
CA ILE A 132 8.82 -3.38 -3.61
C ILE A 132 7.98 -3.80 -2.40
N ILE A 133 6.90 -4.57 -2.57
CA ILE A 133 6.02 -4.98 -1.47
C ILE A 133 6.82 -5.72 -0.39
N THR A 134 7.73 -6.61 -0.80
CA THR A 134 8.56 -7.42 0.11
C THR A 134 9.42 -6.54 1.01
N PHE A 135 10.10 -5.54 0.44
CA PHE A 135 10.97 -4.65 1.21
C PHE A 135 10.22 -3.51 1.90
N HIS A 136 8.98 -3.20 1.51
CA HIS A 136 8.25 -2.02 1.97
C HIS A 136 8.02 -2.03 3.49
N SER A 137 7.44 -3.12 4.01
CA SER A 137 7.20 -3.25 5.45
C SER A 137 8.51 -3.36 6.22
N ALA A 138 9.49 -4.11 5.71
CA ALA A 138 10.79 -4.27 6.35
C ALA A 138 11.52 -2.94 6.54
N LEU A 139 11.58 -2.12 5.48
CA LEU A 139 12.26 -0.82 5.49
C LEU A 139 11.56 0.17 6.43
N LEU A 140 10.24 0.33 6.31
CA LEU A 140 9.51 1.32 7.10
C LEU A 140 9.43 0.96 8.59
N PHE A 141 9.29 -0.33 8.92
CA PHE A 141 9.33 -0.77 10.32
C PHE A 141 10.72 -0.63 10.91
N ALA A 142 11.78 -0.98 10.17
CA ALA A 142 13.14 -0.71 10.62
C ALA A 142 13.32 0.77 10.99
N LEU A 143 12.97 1.70 10.09
CA LEU A 143 13.05 3.14 10.35
C LEU A 143 12.19 3.64 11.52
N THR A 144 11.14 2.90 11.88
CA THR A 144 10.24 3.31 12.96
C THR A 144 10.75 2.88 14.33
N PHE A 145 11.38 1.70 14.41
CA PHE A 145 11.81 1.10 15.67
C PHE A 145 13.25 1.46 16.11
N PHE A 146 14.05 2.06 15.24
CA PHE A 146 15.35 2.67 15.58
C PHE A 146 15.20 4.13 16.04
#